data_AF-A0AAV2TFR1-F1
#
_entry.id   AF-A0AAV2TFR1-F1
#
_cell.length_a   1.000
_cell.length_b   1.000
_cell.length_c   1.000
_cell.angle_alpha   90.00
_cell.angle_beta   90.00
_cell.angle_gamma   90.00
#
_symmetry.space_group_name_H-M   'P 1'
#
loop_
_entity.id
_entity.type
_entity.pdbx_description
1 polymer ?
#
loop_
_entity_poly.entity_id
_entity_poly.type
_entity_poly.pdbx_seq_one_letter_code
_entity_poly.pdbx_strand_id
1 'polypeptide(L)'
;MRCILLFALIGVVVSATIDESMNFNKCDVCVANYDTLKSIFDTGATAEELKKLIKDRCLLWGRFTSLCISMLNNIVHKLEAGQSISDPRWACRNFTYC
;
A
#
# COMPACT_ATOMS: atom_id res chain seq x y z
N MET A 1 -0.92 -22.69 -18.03
CA MET A 1 -1.22 -23.75 -17.04
C MET A 1 -2.22 -23.17 -16.04
N ARG A 2 -3.32 -23.87 -15.75
CA ARG A 2 -4.49 -23.37 -15.02
C ARG A 2 -4.33 -23.65 -13.52
N CYS A 3 -4.26 -22.63 -12.67
CA CYS A 3 -4.41 -22.81 -11.22
C CYS A 3 -5.87 -22.52 -10.82
N ILE A 4 -6.61 -23.57 -10.51
CA ILE A 4 -7.97 -23.52 -9.95
C ILE A 4 -7.81 -23.68 -8.44
N LEU A 5 -7.99 -22.60 -7.67
CA LEU A 5 -8.13 -22.71 -6.22
C LEU A 5 -9.62 -22.85 -5.89
N LEU A 6 -9.98 -24.08 -5.53
CA LEU A 6 -11.26 -24.45 -4.96
C LEU A 6 -11.42 -23.78 -3.58
N PHE A 7 -12.22 -22.72 -3.52
CA PHE A 7 -12.98 -22.41 -2.31
C PHE A 7 -14.44 -22.64 -2.63
N ALA A 8 -14.89 -23.85 -2.31
CA ALA A 8 -16.30 -24.18 -2.30
C ALA A 8 -16.97 -23.50 -1.11
N LEU A 9 -18.25 -23.17 -1.32
CA LEU A 9 -19.29 -22.77 -0.37
C LEU A 9 -19.51 -21.25 -0.25
N ILE A 10 -20.71 -20.85 -0.67
CA ILE A 10 -21.32 -19.51 -0.70
C ILE A 10 -21.09 -18.71 -2.00
N GLY A 11 -21.71 -19.17 -3.09
CA GLY A 11 -22.76 -18.42 -3.80
C GLY A 11 -22.48 -17.07 -4.48
N VAL A 12 -21.27 -16.53 -4.47
CA VAL A 12 -20.92 -15.36 -5.30
C VAL A 12 -19.59 -15.63 -5.99
N VAL A 13 -19.65 -16.07 -7.24
CA VAL A 13 -18.50 -16.01 -8.15
C VAL A 13 -18.23 -14.55 -8.49
N VAL A 14 -17.54 -13.84 -7.59
CA VAL A 14 -16.81 -12.65 -8.01
C VAL A 14 -15.62 -13.18 -8.80
N SER A 15 -15.80 -13.28 -10.12
CA SER A 15 -14.70 -13.45 -11.06
C SER A 15 -13.86 -12.17 -11.03
N ALA A 16 -13.03 -12.01 -10.01
CA ALA A 16 -11.89 -11.11 -10.07
C ALA A 16 -10.91 -11.75 -11.05
N THR A 17 -11.05 -11.41 -12.33
CA THR A 17 -9.96 -11.58 -13.29
C THR A 17 -8.79 -10.78 -12.74
N ILE A 18 -7.84 -11.46 -12.09
CA ILE A 18 -6.52 -10.87 -11.82
C ILE A 18 -5.87 -10.80 -13.19
N ASP A 19 -6.09 -9.66 -13.86
CA ASP A 19 -5.49 -9.36 -15.14
C ASP A 19 -3.97 -9.40 -14.95
N GLU A 20 -3.32 -10.38 -15.58
CA GLU A 20 -1.88 -10.61 -15.54
C GLU A 20 -1.13 -9.56 -16.39
N SER A 21 -1.50 -8.29 -16.21
CA SER A 21 -0.86 -7.12 -16.79
C SER A 21 -0.94 -5.88 -15.89
N MET A 22 -1.03 -6.05 -14.55
CA MET A 22 -0.99 -4.91 -13.62
C MET A 22 0.37 -4.19 -13.70
N ASN A 23 0.48 -3.26 -14.64
CA ASN A 23 1.56 -2.28 -14.75
C ASN A 23 1.40 -1.25 -13.63
N PHE A 24 1.61 -1.69 -12.39
CA PHE A 24 1.64 -0.80 -11.25
C PHE A 24 2.74 0.22 -11.44
N ASN A 25 2.37 1.50 -11.39
CA ASN A 25 3.34 2.58 -11.34
C ASN A 25 3.54 3.04 -9.89
N LYS A 26 4.51 3.94 -9.67
CA LYS A 26 4.81 4.50 -8.34
C LYS A 26 3.60 5.17 -7.65
N CYS A 27 2.64 5.69 -8.41
CA CYS A 27 1.43 6.30 -7.88
C CYS A 27 0.49 5.23 -7.32
N ASP A 28 0.32 4.11 -8.01
CA ASP A 28 -0.52 2.99 -7.56
C ASP A 28 0.04 2.36 -6.28
N VAL A 29 1.36 2.19 -6.21
CA VAL A 29 2.06 1.73 -5.00
C VAL A 29 1.81 2.70 -3.84
N CYS A 30 1.92 4.01 -4.08
CA CYS A 30 1.70 4.99 -3.03
C CYS A 30 0.27 4.98 -2.51
N VAL A 31 -0.72 5.06 -3.40
CA VAL A 31 -2.15 5.12 -3.03
C VAL A 31 -2.55 3.86 -2.26
N ALA A 32 -2.16 2.69 -2.73
CA ALA A 32 -2.52 1.41 -2.10
C ALA A 32 -1.97 1.27 -0.68
N ASN A 33 -0.84 1.91 -0.36
CA ASN A 33 -0.19 1.80 0.94
C ASN A 33 -0.45 3.00 1.86
N TYR A 34 -0.73 4.19 1.31
CA TYR A 34 -0.95 5.41 2.10
C TYR A 34 -2.16 5.26 3.03
N ASP A 35 -3.30 4.78 2.52
CA ASP A 35 -4.50 4.58 3.32
C ASP A 35 -4.27 3.63 4.50
N THR A 36 -3.54 2.54 4.24
CA THR A 36 -3.24 1.58 5.31
C THR A 36 -2.34 2.22 6.36
N LEU A 37 -1.27 2.91 5.95
CA LEU A 37 -0.37 3.57 6.90
C LEU A 37 -1.08 4.64 7.71
N LYS A 38 -1.91 5.46 7.05
CA LYS A 38 -2.67 6.50 7.72
C LYS A 38 -3.66 5.90 8.72
N SER A 39 -4.41 4.86 8.33
CA SER A 39 -5.34 4.19 9.24
C SER A 39 -4.64 3.65 10.48
N ILE A 40 -3.44 3.08 10.35
CA ILE A 40 -2.68 2.55 11.48
C ILE A 40 -2.10 3.70 12.33
N PHE A 41 -1.56 4.73 11.70
CA PHE A 41 -1.10 5.93 12.39
C PHE A 41 -2.21 6.58 13.23
N ASP A 42 -3.43 6.69 12.66
CA ASP A 42 -4.59 7.28 13.33
C ASP A 42 -5.07 6.44 14.54
N THR A 43 -4.65 5.17 14.68
CA THR A 43 -4.88 4.37 15.91
C THR A 43 -3.92 4.70 17.06
N GLY A 44 -2.96 5.61 16.83
CA GLY A 44 -1.92 5.97 17.79
C GLY A 44 -0.64 5.13 17.67
N ALA A 45 -0.46 4.41 16.56
CA ALA A 45 0.77 3.66 16.30
C ALA A 45 1.98 4.62 16.19
N THR A 46 3.08 4.22 16.81
CA THR A 46 4.36 4.93 16.73
C THR A 46 5.00 4.78 15.34
N ALA A 47 5.91 5.68 15.01
CA ALA A 47 6.66 5.60 13.76
C ALA A 47 7.51 4.32 13.67
N GLU A 48 8.05 3.85 14.79
CA GLU A 48 8.80 2.60 14.90
C GLU A 48 7.94 1.38 14.58
N GLU A 49 6.68 1.36 15.02
CA GLU A 49 5.71 0.31 14.68
C GLU A 49 5.35 0.35 13.19
N LEU A 50 5.12 1.53 12.64
CA LEU A 50 4.86 1.71 11.21
C LEU A 50 6.06 1.28 10.35
N LYS A 51 7.29 1.64 10.73
CA LYS A 51 8.53 1.23 10.03
C LYS A 51 8.72 -0.29 10.00
N LYS A 52 8.29 -1.01 11.03
CA LYS A 52 8.28 -2.49 11.02
C LYS A 52 7.28 -3.03 10.01
N LEU A 53 6.05 -2.52 10.04
CA LEU A 53 4.98 -2.93 9.11
C LEU A 53 5.34 -2.64 7.64
N ILE A 54 6.06 -1.54 7.38
CA ILE A 54 6.52 -1.16 6.05
C ILE A 54 7.41 -2.24 5.46
N LYS A 55 8.36 -2.78 6.23
CA LYS A 55 9.28 -3.80 5.72
C LYS A 55 8.51 -5.03 5.26
N ASP A 56 7.61 -5.55 6.09
CA ASP A 56 6.86 -6.77 5.79
C ASP A 56 5.89 -6.58 4.62
N ARG A 57 5.19 -5.43 4.59
CA ARG A 57 4.25 -5.10 3.51
C ARG A 57 4.95 -4.85 2.18
N CYS A 58 6.12 -4.20 2.19
CA CYS A 58 6.84 -3.88 0.97
C CYS A 58 7.47 -5.11 0.30
N LEU A 59 7.71 -6.21 1.01
CA LEU A 59 8.18 -7.47 0.42
C LEU A 59 7.19 -8.03 -0.61
N LEU A 60 5.89 -7.76 -0.46
CA LEU A 60 4.85 -8.19 -1.39
C LEU A 60 4.95 -7.54 -2.77
N TRP A 61 5.74 -6.46 -2.89
CA TRP A 61 5.89 -5.71 -4.14
C TRP A 61 7.08 -6.16 -5.01
N GLY A 62 7.80 -7.21 -4.60
CA GLY A 62 8.88 -7.83 -5.39
C GLY A 62 9.94 -6.81 -5.83
N ARG A 63 10.05 -6.55 -7.15
CA ARG A 63 11.00 -5.58 -7.73
C ARG A 63 10.85 -4.15 -7.20
N PHE A 64 9.68 -3.78 -6.65
CA PHE A 64 9.44 -2.45 -6.11
C PHE A 64 9.67 -2.36 -4.59
N THR A 65 10.15 -3.42 -3.93
CA THR A 65 10.35 -3.45 -2.47
C THR A 65 11.13 -2.23 -1.97
N SER A 66 12.28 -1.92 -2.59
CA SER A 66 13.11 -0.77 -2.18
C SER A 66 12.39 0.57 -2.35
N LEU A 67 11.72 0.76 -3.49
CA LEU A 67 10.91 1.94 -3.77
C LEU A 67 9.79 2.10 -2.74
N CYS A 68 9.07 1.01 -2.46
CA CYS A 68 8.01 0.96 -1.46
C CYS A 68 8.55 1.36 -0.07
N ILE A 69 9.65 0.75 0.38
CA ILE A 69 10.23 1.07 1.70
C ILE A 69 10.60 2.55 1.79
N SER A 70 11.30 3.07 0.79
CA SER A 70 11.70 4.49 0.76
C SER A 70 10.48 5.43 0.79
N MET A 71 9.48 5.12 -0.03
CA MET A 71 8.24 5.87 -0.14
C MET A 71 7.45 5.90 1.17
N LEU A 72 7.22 4.73 1.76
CA LEU A 72 6.44 4.61 2.98
C LEU A 72 7.16 5.21 4.19
N ASN A 73 8.49 5.14 4.25
CA ASN A 73 9.26 5.83 5.28
C ASN A 73 9.13 7.36 5.18
N ASN A 74 9.09 7.90 3.95
CA ASN A 74 8.85 9.33 3.74
C ASN A 74 7.43 9.73 4.19
N ILE A 75 6.43 8.89 3.89
CA ILE A 75 5.05 9.09 4.36
C ILE A 75 4.97 9.10 5.88
N VAL A 76 5.62 8.14 6.56
CA VAL A 76 5.67 8.12 8.04
C VAL A 76 6.28 9.41 8.59
N HIS A 77 7.41 9.85 8.05
CA HIS A 77 8.05 11.10 8.47
C HIS A 77 7.14 12.32 8.31
N LYS A 78 6.34 12.37 7.24
CA LYS A 78 5.36 13.44 7.01
C LYS A 78 4.18 13.37 7.96
N LEU A 79 3.69 12.17 8.28
CA LEU A 79 2.64 11.97 9.29
C LEU A 79 3.12 12.42 10.68
N GLU A 80 4.35 12.08 11.08
CA GLU A 80 4.97 12.55 12.32
C GLU A 80 5.10 14.08 12.37
N ALA A 81 5.35 14.72 11.22
CA ALA A 81 5.39 16.17 11.08
C ALA A 81 4.01 16.84 11.03
N GLY A 82 2.92 16.10 11.27
CA GLY A 82 1.54 16.59 11.23
C GLY A 82 1.00 16.83 9.82
N GLN A 83 1.72 16.40 8.77
CA GLN A 83 1.28 16.50 7.37
C GLN A 83 0.40 15.30 7.01
N SER A 84 -0.79 15.23 7.63
CA SER A 84 -1.81 14.24 7.29
C SER A 84 -2.75 14.79 6.22
N ILE A 85 -2.86 14.09 5.09
CA ILE A 85 -3.74 14.44 3.98
C ILE A 85 -4.78 13.34 3.89
N SER A 86 -6.07 13.68 3.97
CA SER A 86 -7.15 12.69 3.97
C SER A 86 -7.32 11.99 2.63
N ASP A 87 -7.03 12.66 1.51
CA ASP A 87 -7.13 12.07 0.16
C ASP A 87 -5.80 11.40 -0.25
N PRO A 88 -5.76 10.08 -0.44
CA PRO A 88 -4.52 9.34 -0.72
C PRO A 88 -3.86 9.74 -2.03
N ARG A 89 -4.66 10.01 -3.06
CA ARG A 89 -4.13 10.41 -4.37
C ARG A 89 -3.55 11.81 -4.33
N TRP A 90 -4.15 12.72 -3.57
CA TRP A 90 -3.62 14.05 -3.30
C TRP A 90 -2.34 13.98 -2.46
N ALA A 91 -2.30 13.14 -1.43
CA ALA A 91 -1.11 12.91 -0.64
C ALA A 91 0.05 12.43 -1.52
N CYS A 92 -0.20 11.40 -2.33
CA CYS A 92 0.79 10.84 -3.23
C CYS A 92 1.25 11.81 -4.34
N ARG A 93 0.38 12.71 -4.82
CA ARG A 93 0.76 13.84 -5.69
C ARG A 93 1.64 14.85 -4.97
N ASN A 94 1.25 15.27 -3.77
CA ASN A 94 2.04 16.19 -2.95
C ASN A 94 3.42 15.64 -2.58
N PHE A 95 3.57 14.32 -2.56
CA PHE A 95 4.84 13.64 -2.27
C PHE A 95 5.58 13.19 -3.53
N THR A 96 5.13 13.62 -4.73
CA THR A 96 5.76 13.36 -6.05
C THR A 96 5.80 11.89 -6.47
N TYR A 97 4.98 11.06 -5.84
CA TYR A 97 4.79 9.65 -6.23
C TYR A 97 3.70 9.51 -7.30
N CYS A 98 2.78 10.47 -7.34
CA CYS A 98 1.96 10.85 -8.47
C CYS A 98 2.37 12.28 -8.89
#